data_AF-A0A2G9PRC6-F1
#
_entry.id   AF-A0A2G9PRC6-F1
#
_cell.length_a   1.000
_cell.length_b   1.000
_cell.length_c   1.000
_cell.angle_alpha   90.00
_cell.angle_beta   90.00
_cell.angle_gamma   90.00
#
_symmetry.space_group_name_H-M   'P 1'
#
loop_
_entity.id
_entity.type
_entity.pdbx_description
1 polymer ?
#
loop_
_entity_poly.entity_id
_entity_poly.type
_entity_poly.pdbx_seq_one_letter_code
_entity_poly.pdbx_strand_id
1 'polypeptide(L)'
;MDKAGVSVSLLYTDASSSLSSISQYPGRFITFVDTPDSPQPSTWLTQGQAFVTSAEEQLKTGKYYGIGEANLRYYSGPGVPVPPPNIYVPADTPVWLQLVDLSARYHVPISFHFVPDDPVANAAFERMLSHNKDAIPIWSHLGFNNMPLNSTALNDYLLRYPHLYFDTAGIQGMQKPGSNWDHLMPNGKLSEEWKQFFETWNARILLASDAGGGQNGLERWLNYESNTSDGAPPNSIGHWKSLLSYLDYNSARNILSANSRELFLKEQRPPYDYSISSDGKCYSISVSSNSSVSGLAFDRDTRAVTFTVAGSIGTTGSATITIPTTLVRGNFTAQVDGQSVQIKEMSNAAYTTISLEYAGGIRAITLGATDTG
;
A
#
# COMPACT_ATOMS: atom_id res chain seq x y z
N MET A 1 -1.41 -12.05 16.81
CA MET A 1 -2.04 -12.25 15.48
C MET A 1 -3.51 -12.62 15.57
N ASP A 2 -3.91 -13.80 16.07
CA ASP A 2 -5.32 -14.24 16.05
C ASP A 2 -6.29 -13.29 16.75
N LYS A 3 -5.96 -12.83 17.97
CA LYS A 3 -6.78 -11.84 18.71
C LYS A 3 -6.97 -10.52 17.95
N ALA A 4 -6.02 -10.15 17.09
CA ALA A 4 -6.09 -8.94 16.27
C ALA A 4 -6.80 -9.18 14.91
N GLY A 5 -7.10 -10.44 14.59
CA GLY A 5 -7.67 -10.86 13.31
C GLY A 5 -6.66 -10.91 12.17
N VAL A 6 -5.37 -11.18 12.47
CA VAL A 6 -4.31 -11.29 11.46
C VAL A 6 -4.04 -12.76 11.15
N SER A 7 -4.30 -13.17 9.92
CA SER A 7 -4.08 -14.54 9.44
C SER A 7 -2.62 -14.79 9.03
N VAL A 8 -1.97 -13.84 8.36
CA VAL A 8 -0.61 -13.96 7.84
C VAL A 8 0.19 -12.70 8.19
N SER A 9 1.47 -12.84 8.52
CA SER A 9 2.40 -11.71 8.74
C SER A 9 3.66 -11.86 7.91
N LEU A 10 4.27 -10.72 7.55
CA LEU A 10 5.65 -10.70 7.07
C LEU A 10 6.57 -11.00 8.25
N LEU A 11 7.66 -11.73 7.98
CA LEU A 11 8.66 -12.11 8.96
C LEU A 11 10.05 -11.69 8.49
N TYR A 12 10.67 -10.81 9.28
CA TYR A 12 12.02 -10.27 9.08
C TYR A 12 12.93 -10.86 10.17
N THR A 13 13.62 -11.96 9.85
CA THR A 13 14.53 -12.63 10.79
C THR A 13 15.52 -13.50 10.02
N ASP A 14 16.58 -13.95 10.69
CA ASP A 14 17.62 -14.76 10.09
C ASP A 14 17.06 -16.03 9.42
N ALA A 15 17.82 -16.57 8.46
CA ALA A 15 17.38 -17.67 7.63
C ALA A 15 16.94 -18.91 8.43
N SER A 16 17.63 -19.23 9.52
CA SER A 16 17.31 -20.40 10.34
C SER A 16 16.00 -20.21 11.11
N SER A 17 15.82 -19.04 11.72
CA SER A 17 14.60 -18.65 12.44
C SER A 17 13.39 -18.56 11.50
N SER A 18 13.59 -18.02 10.30
CA SER A 18 12.59 -17.94 9.24
C SER A 18 12.08 -19.34 8.86
N LEU A 19 12.99 -20.26 8.54
CA LEU A 19 12.64 -21.63 8.14
C LEU A 19 12.00 -22.43 9.27
N SER A 20 12.47 -22.25 10.51
CA SER A 20 11.85 -22.84 11.70
C SER A 20 10.42 -22.34 11.88
N SER A 21 10.20 -21.03 11.75
CA SER A 21 8.88 -20.40 11.95
C SER A 21 7.84 -20.87 10.94
N ILE A 22 8.19 -20.93 9.65
CA ILE A 22 7.26 -21.43 8.62
C ILE A 22 7.00 -22.94 8.74
N SER A 23 7.97 -23.71 9.28
CA SER A 23 7.77 -25.13 9.55
C SER A 23 6.86 -25.35 10.75
N GLN A 24 6.99 -24.54 11.79
CA GLN A 24 6.18 -24.64 13.01
C GLN A 24 4.76 -24.11 12.80
N TYR A 25 4.61 -23.06 11.98
CA TYR A 25 3.33 -22.40 11.72
C TYR A 25 3.06 -22.26 10.21
N PRO A 26 2.76 -23.37 9.50
CA PRO A 26 2.53 -23.34 8.06
C PRO A 26 1.44 -22.34 7.66
N GLY A 27 1.73 -21.50 6.67
CA GLY A 27 0.79 -20.51 6.13
C GLY A 27 0.55 -19.28 7.02
N ARG A 28 1.26 -19.14 8.15
CA ARG A 28 1.14 -17.97 9.04
C ARG A 28 2.16 -16.86 8.76
N PHE A 29 3.27 -17.19 8.10
CA PHE A 29 4.36 -16.27 7.84
C PHE A 29 4.77 -16.25 6.37
N ILE A 30 5.07 -15.04 5.88
CA ILE A 30 5.73 -14.78 4.61
C ILE A 30 7.14 -14.31 4.94
N THR A 31 8.14 -15.09 4.54
CA THR A 31 9.55 -14.90 4.91
C THR A 31 10.27 -13.94 3.97
N PHE A 32 11.04 -13.02 4.54
CA PHE A 32 11.88 -12.07 3.82
C PHE A 32 13.36 -12.38 4.07
N VAL A 33 14.20 -12.03 3.10
CA VAL A 33 15.65 -11.99 3.32
C VAL A 33 15.93 -10.84 4.27
N ASP A 34 16.34 -11.17 5.49
CA ASP A 34 16.61 -10.19 6.55
C ASP A 34 17.83 -9.31 6.23
N THR A 35 17.74 -8.03 6.59
CA THR A 35 18.79 -7.03 6.43
C THR A 35 19.16 -6.44 7.78
N PRO A 36 19.89 -7.20 8.64
CA PRO A 36 20.09 -6.84 10.03
C PRO A 36 20.98 -5.60 10.20
N ASP A 37 20.53 -4.71 11.08
CA ASP A 37 21.21 -3.46 11.41
C ASP A 37 22.25 -3.57 12.52
N SER A 38 22.40 -4.73 13.14
CA SER A 38 23.36 -4.92 14.23
C SER A 38 24.43 -5.95 13.84
N PRO A 39 25.71 -5.70 14.20
CA PRO A 39 26.25 -4.42 14.66
C PRO A 39 26.18 -3.33 13.58
N GLN A 40 26.37 -2.06 13.97
CA GLN A 40 26.53 -0.94 13.03
C GLN A 40 28.02 -0.77 12.65
N PRO A 41 28.37 -0.48 11.38
CA PRO A 41 27.47 -0.37 10.22
C PRO A 41 26.83 -1.73 9.87
N SER A 42 25.59 -1.70 9.37
CA SER A 42 24.75 -2.89 9.17
C SER A 42 25.48 -4.05 8.48
N THR A 43 25.25 -5.27 8.96
CA THR A 43 26.00 -6.48 8.54
C THR A 43 25.89 -6.72 7.02
N TRP A 44 24.71 -6.48 6.46
CA TRP A 44 24.48 -6.64 5.02
C TRP A 44 25.35 -5.68 4.17
N LEU A 45 25.61 -4.47 4.69
CA LEU A 45 26.43 -3.48 4.01
C LEU A 45 27.92 -3.84 4.09
N THR A 46 28.39 -4.27 5.26
CA THR A 46 29.80 -4.65 5.47
C THR A 46 30.21 -5.91 4.72
N GLN A 47 29.31 -6.88 4.58
CA GLN A 47 29.51 -8.08 3.77
C GLN A 47 29.49 -7.79 2.26
N GLY A 48 28.84 -6.70 1.85
CA GLY A 48 28.79 -6.24 0.46
C GLY A 48 28.33 -7.35 -0.51
N GLN A 49 29.18 -7.70 -1.47
CA GLN A 49 28.84 -8.69 -2.50
C GLN A 49 28.53 -10.09 -1.94
N ALA A 50 29.14 -10.47 -0.82
CA ALA A 50 28.86 -11.75 -0.17
C ALA A 50 27.41 -11.80 0.31
N PHE A 51 26.88 -10.69 0.84
CA PHE A 51 25.48 -10.59 1.24
C PHE A 51 24.55 -10.66 0.03
N VAL A 52 24.85 -9.92 -1.05
CA VAL A 52 24.05 -9.96 -2.30
C VAL A 52 23.96 -11.39 -2.84
N THR A 53 25.07 -12.13 -2.83
CA THR A 53 25.11 -13.54 -3.28
C THR A 53 24.23 -14.42 -2.39
N SER A 54 24.35 -14.28 -1.07
CA SER A 54 23.52 -15.02 -0.09
C SER A 54 22.02 -14.69 -0.21
N ALA A 55 21.68 -13.41 -0.40
CA ALA A 55 20.31 -12.98 -0.63
C ALA A 55 19.73 -13.61 -1.90
N GLU A 56 20.50 -13.62 -2.99
CA GLU A 56 20.08 -14.29 -4.22
C GLU A 56 19.89 -15.80 -4.03
N GLU A 57 20.80 -16.47 -3.32
CA GLU A 57 20.68 -17.90 -3.00
C GLU A 57 19.40 -18.19 -2.20
N GLN A 58 19.06 -17.35 -1.23
CA GLN A 58 17.80 -17.46 -0.48
C GLN A 58 16.58 -17.28 -1.40
N LEU A 59 16.56 -16.26 -2.25
CA LEU A 59 15.47 -16.03 -3.21
C LEU A 59 15.29 -17.20 -4.20
N LYS A 60 16.39 -17.78 -4.69
CA LYS A 60 16.37 -18.96 -5.59
C LYS A 60 15.68 -20.18 -4.98
N THR A 61 15.59 -20.28 -3.66
CA THR A 61 14.86 -21.38 -3.01
C THR A 61 13.34 -21.32 -3.22
N GLY A 62 12.80 -20.16 -3.60
CA GLY A 62 11.36 -19.91 -3.67
C GLY A 62 10.68 -19.82 -2.29
N LYS A 63 11.44 -19.87 -1.20
CA LYS A 63 10.92 -19.75 0.18
C LYS A 63 10.94 -18.32 0.70
N TYR A 64 11.54 -17.39 -0.02
CA TYR A 64 11.65 -15.99 0.38
C TYR A 64 10.89 -15.11 -0.60
N TYR A 65 10.01 -14.26 -0.07
CA TYR A 65 9.03 -13.49 -0.83
C TYR A 65 9.33 -11.98 -0.81
N GLY A 66 10.51 -11.59 -0.35
CA GLY A 66 10.97 -10.21 -0.33
C GLY A 66 12.34 -10.05 0.33
N ILE A 67 12.83 -8.82 0.37
CA ILE A 67 14.11 -8.41 0.98
C ILE A 67 13.80 -7.26 1.94
N GLY A 68 14.39 -7.24 3.13
CA GLY A 68 14.24 -6.14 4.08
C GLY A 68 13.98 -6.62 5.50
N GLU A 69 13.53 -5.77 6.41
CA GLU A 69 13.46 -4.31 6.27
C GLU A 69 14.84 -3.70 6.49
N ALA A 70 15.36 -2.94 5.51
CA ALA A 70 16.65 -2.28 5.67
C ALA A 70 16.49 -0.85 6.17
N ASN A 71 17.19 -0.47 7.24
CA ASN A 71 17.29 0.93 7.61
C ASN A 71 18.32 1.63 6.73
N LEU A 72 17.85 2.46 5.78
CA LEU A 72 18.73 3.29 4.95
C LEU A 72 18.97 4.64 5.61
N ARG A 73 17.93 5.23 6.20
CA ARG A 73 18.05 6.46 6.97
C ARG A 73 17.08 6.43 8.13
N TYR A 74 17.60 6.38 9.35
CA TYR A 74 16.83 6.23 10.58
C TYR A 74 17.54 6.90 11.76
N TYR A 75 16.84 7.75 12.49
CA TYR A 75 17.35 8.40 13.69
C TYR A 75 16.18 8.92 14.53
N SER A 76 16.30 9.01 15.86
CA SER A 76 15.27 9.67 16.67
C SER A 76 15.43 11.20 16.68
N GLY A 77 14.31 11.91 16.71
CA GLY A 77 14.29 13.30 17.16
C GLY A 77 14.70 13.45 18.65
N PRO A 78 14.92 14.67 19.14
CA PRO A 78 15.30 14.92 20.53
C PRO A 78 14.22 14.41 21.52
N GLY A 79 14.64 13.82 22.65
CA GLY A 79 13.75 13.47 23.76
C GLY A 79 13.29 12.00 23.87
N VAL A 80 13.90 11.07 23.11
CA VAL A 80 13.62 9.62 23.24
C VAL A 80 14.56 8.99 24.30
N PRO A 81 14.04 8.24 25.31
CA PRO A 81 14.84 7.70 26.41
C PRO A 81 15.95 6.72 26.00
N VAL A 82 15.74 5.99 24.90
CA VAL A 82 16.73 5.14 24.25
C VAL A 82 16.66 5.46 22.75
N PRO A 83 17.56 6.30 22.23
CA PRO A 83 17.56 6.61 20.81
C PRO A 83 17.93 5.33 20.04
N PRO A 84 17.22 4.99 18.95
CA PRO A 84 17.73 4.01 18.01
C PRO A 84 19.10 4.42 17.45
N PRO A 85 19.88 3.49 16.89
CA PRO A 85 21.10 3.84 16.18
C PRO A 85 20.80 4.88 15.09
N ASN A 86 21.65 5.91 15.00
CA ASN A 86 21.60 6.85 13.89
C ASN A 86 22.22 6.18 12.66
N ILE A 87 21.38 5.83 11.69
CA ILE A 87 21.75 5.11 10.48
C ILE A 87 21.69 6.06 9.29
N TYR A 88 22.78 6.09 8.53
CA TYR A 88 22.87 6.79 7.26
C TYR A 88 23.59 5.92 6.23
N VAL A 89 22.83 5.35 5.31
CA VAL A 89 23.27 4.62 4.14
C VAL A 89 22.67 5.32 2.92
N PRO A 90 23.48 5.90 2.01
CA PRO A 90 22.96 6.43 0.76
C PRO A 90 22.16 5.35 0.02
N ALA A 91 20.94 5.70 -0.38
CA ALA A 91 20.02 4.75 -1.01
C ALA A 91 20.50 4.29 -2.40
N ASP A 92 21.53 4.90 -2.97
CA ASP A 92 22.14 4.54 -4.25
C ASP A 92 23.51 3.86 -4.10
N THR A 93 23.81 3.28 -2.93
CA THR A 93 25.03 2.48 -2.78
C THR A 93 25.01 1.26 -3.73
N PRO A 94 26.16 0.84 -4.29
CA PRO A 94 26.21 -0.29 -5.21
C PRO A 94 25.66 -1.61 -4.65
N VAL A 95 25.80 -1.84 -3.33
CA VAL A 95 25.27 -3.03 -2.67
C VAL A 95 23.74 -2.99 -2.62
N TRP A 96 23.16 -1.86 -2.23
CA TRP A 96 21.71 -1.72 -2.16
C TRP A 96 21.06 -1.76 -3.53
N LEU A 97 21.64 -1.10 -4.54
CA LEU A 97 21.12 -1.16 -5.91
C LEU A 97 21.12 -2.59 -6.48
N GLN A 98 22.09 -3.42 -6.12
CA GLN A 98 22.05 -4.84 -6.47
C GLN A 98 20.90 -5.60 -5.79
N LEU A 99 20.55 -5.27 -4.54
CA LEU A 99 19.38 -5.84 -3.87
C LEU A 99 18.07 -5.37 -4.53
N VAL A 100 18.00 -4.10 -4.95
CA VAL A 100 16.89 -3.57 -5.76
C VAL A 100 16.73 -4.35 -7.06
N ASP A 101 17.85 -4.66 -7.74
CA ASP A 101 17.87 -5.49 -8.95
C ASP A 101 17.43 -6.93 -8.69
N LEU A 102 17.72 -7.50 -7.51
CA LEU A 102 17.17 -8.80 -7.12
C LEU A 102 15.66 -8.74 -6.93
N SER A 103 15.12 -7.66 -6.33
CA SER A 103 13.67 -7.47 -6.20
C SER A 103 12.98 -7.50 -7.56
N ALA A 104 13.56 -6.82 -8.56
CA ALA A 104 13.07 -6.84 -9.94
C ALA A 104 13.20 -8.23 -10.58
N ARG A 105 14.39 -8.85 -10.48
CA ARG A 105 14.67 -10.16 -11.10
C ARG A 105 13.74 -11.26 -10.60
N TYR A 106 13.51 -11.31 -9.30
CA TYR A 106 12.69 -12.35 -8.66
C TYR A 106 11.22 -11.94 -8.48
N HIS A 107 10.83 -10.73 -8.90
CA HIS A 107 9.48 -10.18 -8.77
C HIS A 107 8.96 -10.23 -7.32
N VAL A 108 9.86 -9.89 -6.39
CA VAL A 108 9.60 -9.81 -4.96
C VAL A 108 9.81 -8.38 -4.46
N PRO A 109 9.03 -7.92 -3.48
CA PRO A 109 9.22 -6.61 -2.87
C PRO A 109 10.52 -6.45 -2.09
N ILE A 110 10.99 -5.20 -2.00
CA ILE A 110 12.12 -4.78 -1.17
C ILE A 110 11.66 -3.67 -0.21
N SER A 111 11.69 -3.92 1.10
CA SER A 111 11.25 -2.97 2.12
C SER A 111 12.42 -2.24 2.79
N PHE A 112 12.20 -0.96 3.08
CA PHE A 112 13.22 -0.10 3.69
C PHE A 112 12.61 1.06 4.48
N HIS A 113 13.37 1.51 5.47
CA HIS A 113 13.14 2.73 6.21
C HIS A 113 14.00 3.88 5.66
N PHE A 114 13.37 5.01 5.37
CA PHE A 114 14.07 6.21 4.89
C PHE A 114 13.36 7.49 5.35
N VAL A 115 14.10 8.44 5.92
CA VAL A 115 13.61 9.78 6.30
C VAL A 115 14.02 10.81 5.24
N PRO A 116 13.08 11.48 4.55
CA PRO A 116 13.38 12.31 3.39
C PRO A 116 13.62 13.79 3.73
N ASP A 117 14.42 14.07 4.75
CA ASP A 117 14.66 15.41 5.33
C ASP A 117 15.98 16.07 4.88
N ASP A 118 16.81 15.35 4.12
CA ASP A 118 18.12 15.81 3.64
C ASP A 118 18.16 15.83 2.10
N PRO A 119 18.46 16.96 1.43
CA PRO A 119 18.46 17.04 -0.03
C PRO A 119 19.42 16.08 -0.72
N VAL A 120 20.58 15.80 -0.12
CA VAL A 120 21.59 14.90 -0.70
C VAL A 120 21.10 13.45 -0.62
N ALA A 121 20.58 13.04 0.53
CA ALA A 121 19.97 11.74 0.73
C ALA A 121 18.75 11.57 -0.19
N ASN A 122 17.90 12.59 -0.31
CA ASN A 122 16.73 12.56 -1.19
C ASN A 122 17.13 12.34 -2.64
N ALA A 123 18.19 13.00 -3.12
CA ALA A 123 18.69 12.77 -4.48
C ALA A 123 19.17 11.32 -4.69
N ALA A 124 19.82 10.71 -3.70
CA ALA A 124 20.19 9.28 -3.74
C ALA A 124 18.96 8.37 -3.74
N PHE A 125 17.95 8.69 -2.92
CA PHE A 125 16.70 7.96 -2.85
C PHE A 125 15.92 8.00 -4.16
N GLU A 126 15.85 9.16 -4.82
CA GLU A 126 15.21 9.32 -6.13
C GLU A 126 15.95 8.52 -7.22
N ARG A 127 17.30 8.46 -7.16
CA ARG A 127 18.09 7.58 -8.04
C ARG A 127 17.79 6.11 -7.80
N MET A 128 17.63 5.69 -6.55
CA MET A 128 17.26 4.31 -6.21
C MET A 128 15.87 3.95 -6.75
N LEU A 129 14.85 4.80 -6.55
CA LEU A 129 13.49 4.56 -7.05
C LEU A 129 13.44 4.51 -8.60
N SER A 130 14.35 5.23 -9.26
CA SER A 130 14.47 5.24 -10.72
C SER A 130 15.40 4.16 -11.29
N HIS A 131 16.17 3.46 -10.44
CA HIS A 131 17.25 2.56 -10.85
C HIS A 131 16.73 1.39 -11.70
N ASN A 132 15.65 0.77 -11.25
CA ASN A 132 15.05 -0.37 -11.92
C ASN A 132 13.52 -0.28 -11.85
N LYS A 133 12.91 0.02 -13.01
CA LYS A 133 11.46 0.22 -13.12
C LYS A 133 10.63 -1.02 -12.77
N ASP A 134 11.23 -2.21 -12.75
CA ASP A 134 10.54 -3.47 -12.46
C ASP A 134 10.74 -3.90 -10.98
N ALA A 135 11.54 -3.16 -10.20
CA ALA A 135 11.64 -3.37 -8.75
C ALA A 135 10.35 -2.96 -8.04
N ILE A 136 10.09 -3.55 -6.87
CA ILE A 136 8.87 -3.30 -6.09
C ILE A 136 9.23 -2.75 -4.70
N PRO A 137 9.59 -1.46 -4.59
CA PRO A 137 9.95 -0.84 -3.32
C PRO A 137 8.74 -0.71 -2.38
N ILE A 138 8.91 -1.09 -1.12
CA ILE A 138 8.00 -0.76 -0.02
C ILE A 138 8.71 0.24 0.89
N TRP A 139 8.23 1.48 0.89
CA TRP A 139 8.72 2.49 1.81
C TRP A 139 7.93 2.42 3.12
N SER A 140 8.63 1.98 4.16
CA SER A 140 8.03 1.72 5.46
C SER A 140 7.45 2.97 6.11
N HIS A 141 6.39 2.76 6.89
CA HIS A 141 5.83 3.72 7.84
C HIS A 141 5.32 5.02 7.20
N LEU A 142 4.88 4.98 5.93
CA LEU A 142 4.54 6.17 5.14
C LEU A 142 5.68 7.22 5.12
N GLY A 143 6.95 6.77 5.18
CA GLY A 143 8.13 7.63 5.20
C GLY A 143 8.43 8.28 6.55
N PHE A 144 8.00 7.66 7.65
CA PHE A 144 8.05 8.26 8.97
C PHE A 144 9.42 8.16 9.68
N ASN A 145 9.92 9.30 10.18
CA ASN A 145 10.50 9.55 11.51
C ASN A 145 11.16 10.95 11.48
N ASN A 146 10.34 12.01 11.66
CA ASN A 146 10.63 13.45 11.48
C ASN A 146 10.35 14.07 10.09
N MET A 147 9.70 13.35 9.17
CA MET A 147 9.08 13.99 8.00
C MET A 147 7.84 14.77 8.47
N PRO A 148 7.67 16.07 8.12
CA PRO A 148 6.37 16.71 8.24
C PRO A 148 5.43 15.96 7.29
N LEU A 149 4.50 15.19 7.87
CA LEU A 149 3.51 14.41 7.13
C LEU A 149 2.81 15.32 6.12
N ASN A 150 2.97 15.02 4.83
CA ASN A 150 2.27 15.75 3.79
C ASN A 150 1.80 14.77 2.72
N SER A 151 0.47 14.60 2.64
CA SER A 151 -0.14 13.76 1.61
C SER A 151 0.25 14.19 0.19
N THR A 152 0.52 15.49 -0.02
CA THR A 152 0.98 16.04 -1.30
C THR A 152 2.33 15.48 -1.72
N ALA A 153 3.27 15.34 -0.78
CA ALA A 153 4.58 14.78 -1.09
C ALA A 153 4.47 13.28 -1.41
N LEU A 154 3.68 12.53 -0.64
CA LEU A 154 3.43 11.11 -0.89
C LEU A 154 2.70 10.89 -2.23
N ASN A 155 1.75 11.77 -2.57
CA ASN A 155 1.07 11.79 -3.87
C ASN A 155 2.08 11.95 -5.01
N ASP A 156 3.01 12.89 -4.90
CA ASP A 156 4.04 13.12 -5.93
C ASP A 156 4.91 11.88 -6.16
N TYR A 157 5.36 11.21 -5.09
CA TYR A 157 6.11 9.95 -5.23
C TYR A 157 5.29 8.86 -5.92
N LEU A 158 4.02 8.66 -5.54
CA LEU A 158 3.17 7.64 -6.18
C LEU A 158 2.81 8.00 -7.62
N LEU A 159 2.75 9.28 -7.99
CA LEU A 159 2.58 9.71 -9.37
C LEU A 159 3.81 9.39 -10.22
N ARG A 160 5.02 9.49 -9.67
CA ARG A 160 6.26 9.29 -10.43
C ARG A 160 6.74 7.84 -10.46
N TYR A 161 6.45 7.05 -9.42
CA TYR A 161 7.01 5.71 -9.26
C TYR A 161 5.94 4.61 -9.30
N PRO A 162 5.80 3.88 -10.43
CA PRO A 162 4.70 2.94 -10.66
C PRO A 162 4.68 1.70 -9.79
N HIS A 163 5.77 1.34 -9.13
CA HIS A 163 5.83 0.16 -8.27
C HIS A 163 6.18 0.46 -6.80
N LEU A 164 6.19 1.74 -6.41
CA LEU A 164 6.34 2.15 -5.01
C LEU A 164 5.10 1.86 -4.16
N TYR A 165 5.26 1.12 -3.09
CA TYR A 165 4.23 0.92 -2.08
C TYR A 165 4.63 1.65 -0.80
N PHE A 166 3.63 2.00 -0.01
CA PHE A 166 3.85 2.37 1.38
C PHE A 166 3.30 1.30 2.29
N ASP A 167 3.90 1.14 3.47
CA ASP A 167 3.23 0.48 4.58
C ASP A 167 2.93 1.45 5.72
N THR A 168 2.03 1.03 6.61
CA THR A 168 1.54 1.83 7.72
C THR A 168 2.23 1.53 9.05
N ALA A 169 3.34 0.79 9.05
CA ALA A 169 3.91 0.24 10.28
C ALA A 169 4.37 1.34 11.26
N GLY A 170 4.33 1.05 12.56
CA GLY A 170 4.84 1.93 13.63
C GLY A 170 4.00 3.18 13.95
N ILE A 171 3.20 3.71 13.03
CA ILE A 171 2.51 5.01 13.19
C ILE A 171 1.50 4.98 14.34
N GLN A 172 0.76 3.88 14.48
CA GLN A 172 -0.30 3.70 15.46
C GLN A 172 0.15 3.72 16.93
N GLY A 173 1.46 3.59 17.18
CA GLY A 173 2.02 3.69 18.53
C GLY A 173 2.32 5.08 19.01
N MET A 174 2.16 6.09 18.16
CA MET A 174 2.50 7.47 18.49
C MET A 174 1.23 8.29 18.69
N GLN A 175 0.57 8.20 19.84
CA GLN A 175 -0.75 8.83 20.07
C GLN A 175 -0.68 10.14 20.88
N LYS A 176 0.48 10.81 20.89
CA LYS A 176 0.65 12.09 21.62
C LYS A 176 0.21 13.27 20.73
N PRO A 177 -0.25 14.39 21.28
CA PRO A 177 -0.48 15.60 20.47
C PRO A 177 0.77 15.98 19.66
N GLY A 178 0.58 16.35 18.39
CA GLY A 178 1.67 16.65 17.45
C GLY A 178 2.46 15.44 16.94
N SER A 179 1.99 14.23 17.26
CA SER A 179 2.51 13.00 16.66
C SER A 179 1.94 12.77 15.28
N ASN A 180 2.52 11.81 14.57
CA ASN A 180 1.99 11.41 13.28
C ASN A 180 0.60 10.81 13.33
N TRP A 181 0.25 10.04 14.36
CA TRP A 181 -1.11 9.57 14.51
C TRP A 181 -2.09 10.74 14.72
N ASP A 182 -1.70 11.73 15.52
CA ASP A 182 -2.49 12.93 15.77
C ASP A 182 -2.68 13.78 14.49
N HIS A 183 -1.70 13.79 13.58
CA HIS A 183 -1.85 14.41 12.26
C HIS A 183 -2.80 13.67 11.33
N LEU A 184 -2.83 12.33 11.40
CA LEU A 184 -3.80 11.53 10.66
C LEU A 184 -5.21 11.71 11.24
N MET A 185 -5.32 11.63 12.57
CA MET A 185 -6.56 11.63 13.31
C MET A 185 -6.65 12.77 14.35
N PRO A 186 -6.61 14.04 13.93
CA PRO A 186 -6.68 15.15 14.88
C PRO A 186 -8.01 15.07 15.64
N ASN A 187 -7.94 15.10 16.98
CA ASN A 187 -9.09 14.92 17.86
C ASN A 187 -9.83 13.57 17.66
N GLY A 188 -9.11 12.51 17.27
CA GLY A 188 -9.67 11.16 17.13
C GLY A 188 -10.47 10.91 15.85
N LYS A 189 -10.47 11.84 14.89
CA LYS A 189 -11.16 11.69 13.59
C LYS A 189 -10.17 11.81 12.45
N LEU A 190 -10.25 10.91 11.47
CA LEU A 190 -9.44 10.99 10.26
C LEU A 190 -9.69 12.33 9.55
N SER A 191 -8.61 13.05 9.22
CA SER A 191 -8.74 14.30 8.46
C SER A 191 -9.16 14.03 7.02
N GLU A 192 -9.83 15.00 6.38
CA GLU A 192 -10.29 14.84 4.99
C GLU A 192 -9.12 14.69 4.00
N GLU A 193 -8.00 15.38 4.26
CA GLU A 193 -6.77 15.25 3.46
C GLU A 193 -6.27 13.80 3.44
N TRP A 194 -6.17 13.17 4.62
CA TRP A 194 -5.68 11.80 4.73
C TRP A 194 -6.69 10.79 4.22
N LYS A 195 -7.98 11.03 4.45
CA LYS A 195 -9.06 10.23 3.85
C LYS A 195 -8.92 10.23 2.33
N GLN A 196 -8.79 11.41 1.71
CA GLN A 196 -8.61 11.52 0.27
C GLN A 196 -7.34 10.82 -0.21
N PHE A 197 -6.23 10.94 0.51
CA PHE A 197 -4.99 10.22 0.19
C PHE A 197 -5.18 8.70 0.19
N PHE A 198 -5.75 8.15 1.27
CA PHE A 198 -5.96 6.71 1.40
C PHE A 198 -6.95 6.18 0.35
N GLU A 199 -8.04 6.91 0.08
CA GLU A 199 -9.00 6.50 -0.96
C GLU A 199 -8.41 6.60 -2.36
N THR A 200 -7.63 7.65 -2.65
CA THR A 200 -6.96 7.82 -3.95
C THR A 200 -5.93 6.71 -4.19
N TRP A 201 -5.10 6.38 -3.21
CA TRP A 201 -3.98 5.44 -3.37
C TRP A 201 -4.21 4.09 -2.70
N ASN A 202 -5.48 3.68 -2.55
CA ASN A 202 -5.85 2.48 -1.81
C ASN A 202 -5.23 1.18 -2.35
N ALA A 203 -4.76 1.13 -3.61
CA ALA A 203 -4.06 -0.01 -4.19
C ALA A 203 -2.56 -0.07 -3.89
N ARG A 204 -2.00 0.98 -3.26
CA ARG A 204 -0.54 1.19 -3.10
C ARG A 204 -0.12 1.35 -1.64
N ILE A 205 -1.04 1.07 -0.71
CA ILE A 205 -0.83 1.21 0.73
C ILE A 205 -1.10 -0.14 1.39
N LEU A 206 -0.17 -0.61 2.21
CA LEU A 206 -0.21 -1.89 2.91
C LEU A 206 -0.43 -1.66 4.40
N LEU A 207 -1.33 -2.41 5.02
CA LEU A 207 -1.39 -2.46 6.48
C LEU A 207 -0.14 -3.17 7.04
N ALA A 208 0.58 -2.48 7.93
CA ALA A 208 1.64 -3.06 8.73
C ALA A 208 1.57 -2.58 10.18
N SER A 209 2.14 -3.35 11.10
CA SER A 209 2.05 -3.09 12.56
C SER A 209 3.39 -2.79 13.23
N ASP A 210 4.53 -3.14 12.61
CA ASP A 210 5.85 -3.05 13.24
C ASP A 210 5.94 -3.87 14.56
N ALA A 211 5.07 -4.86 14.72
CA ALA A 211 4.98 -5.62 15.95
C ALA A 211 5.98 -6.79 15.97
N GLY A 212 6.72 -6.91 17.07
CA GLY A 212 7.84 -7.87 17.21
C GLY A 212 9.23 -7.28 16.95
N GLY A 213 9.33 -6.03 16.51
CA GLY A 213 10.60 -5.31 16.37
C GLY A 213 11.14 -4.71 17.67
N GLY A 214 12.45 -4.82 17.89
CA GLY A 214 13.17 -4.21 19.02
C GLY A 214 12.81 -4.79 20.40
N GLN A 215 13.07 -4.02 21.47
CA GLN A 215 12.79 -4.44 22.86
C GLN A 215 11.27 -4.50 23.22
N ASN A 216 10.37 -4.24 22.27
CA ASN A 216 8.92 -4.03 22.50
C ASN A 216 8.04 -5.22 22.04
N GLY A 217 8.56 -6.45 22.19
CA GLY A 217 8.15 -7.64 21.44
C GLY A 217 6.66 -8.02 21.51
N LEU A 218 5.98 -7.88 22.65
CA LEU A 218 4.55 -8.23 22.79
C LEU A 218 3.67 -6.99 22.92
N GLU A 219 4.24 -5.90 23.42
CA GLU A 219 3.58 -4.64 23.67
C GLU A 219 3.04 -4.03 22.38
N ARG A 220 3.77 -4.12 21.27
CA ARG A 220 3.25 -3.60 19.98
C ARG A 220 2.05 -4.39 19.42
N TRP A 221 1.86 -5.64 19.85
CA TRP A 221 0.68 -6.44 19.53
C TRP A 221 -0.48 -6.21 20.51
N LEU A 222 -0.21 -5.89 21.79
CA LEU A 222 -1.18 -6.00 22.88
C LEU A 222 -1.34 -4.75 23.77
N ASN A 223 -0.38 -3.83 23.79
CA ASN A 223 -0.39 -2.66 24.68
C ASN A 223 -1.02 -1.43 24.03
N TYR A 224 -2.34 -1.28 24.18
CA TYR A 224 -2.92 0.02 24.51
C TYR A 224 -4.00 -0.11 25.60
N GLU A 225 -3.81 -1.00 26.58
CA GLU A 225 -4.80 -1.30 27.65
C GLU A 225 -5.27 -0.08 28.46
N SER A 226 -4.68 1.10 28.28
CA SER A 226 -5.09 2.34 28.95
C SER A 226 -5.54 3.48 28.02
N ASN A 227 -5.65 3.30 26.70
CA ASN A 227 -6.04 4.38 25.79
C ASN A 227 -7.03 3.89 24.72
N THR A 228 -8.27 3.66 25.15
CA THR A 228 -9.39 3.43 24.25
C THR A 228 -9.76 4.75 23.58
N SER A 229 -9.18 5.05 22.42
CA SER A 229 -9.84 5.92 21.47
C SER A 229 -11.14 5.23 21.01
N ASP A 230 -12.28 5.81 21.36
CA ASP A 230 -13.60 5.59 20.75
C ASP A 230 -13.96 4.12 20.40
N GLY A 231 -13.82 3.19 21.35
CA GLY A 231 -14.32 1.81 21.20
C GLY A 231 -13.49 0.87 20.32
N ALA A 232 -12.30 1.28 19.86
CA ALA A 232 -11.36 0.39 19.16
C ALA A 232 -10.68 -0.62 20.12
N PRO A 233 -10.41 -1.87 19.69
CA PRO A 233 -9.61 -2.80 20.48
C PRO A 233 -8.21 -2.21 20.77
N PRO A 234 -7.67 -2.34 21.99
CA PRO A 234 -6.41 -1.73 22.41
C PRO A 234 -5.17 -2.44 21.82
N ASN A 235 -5.13 -2.62 20.50
CA ASN A 235 -3.97 -3.16 19.78
C ASN A 235 -3.71 -2.35 18.51
N SER A 236 -2.48 -2.48 17.99
CA SER A 236 -2.03 -1.76 16.79
C SER A 236 -2.96 -1.90 15.59
N ILE A 237 -3.52 -3.09 15.38
CA ILE A 237 -4.47 -3.35 14.29
C ILE A 237 -5.84 -2.71 14.55
N GLY A 238 -6.28 -2.65 15.81
CA GLY A 238 -7.54 -2.03 16.22
C GLY A 238 -7.57 -0.54 15.92
N HIS A 239 -6.48 0.18 16.19
CA HIS A 239 -6.35 1.59 15.84
C HIS A 239 -6.45 1.83 14.33
N TRP A 240 -5.74 1.02 13.52
CA TRP A 240 -5.87 1.10 12.06
C TRP A 240 -7.27 0.75 11.57
N LYS A 241 -7.92 -0.27 12.14
CA LYS A 241 -9.33 -0.59 11.82
C LYS A 241 -10.27 0.58 12.11
N SER A 242 -10.07 1.28 13.23
CA SER A 242 -10.83 2.48 13.58
C SER A 242 -10.61 3.60 12.56
N LEU A 243 -9.35 3.89 12.20
CA LEU A 243 -9.01 4.89 11.19
C LEU A 243 -9.62 4.54 9.83
N LEU A 244 -9.45 3.30 9.38
CA LEU A 244 -9.90 2.85 8.06
C LEU A 244 -11.42 2.72 7.97
N SER A 245 -12.15 2.75 9.10
CA SER A 245 -13.62 2.79 9.11
C SER A 245 -14.21 4.09 8.56
N TYR A 246 -13.38 5.14 8.43
CA TYR A 246 -13.76 6.41 7.80
C TYR A 246 -13.69 6.37 6.26
N LEU A 247 -13.10 5.32 5.68
CA LEU A 247 -12.93 5.20 4.23
C LEU A 247 -14.11 4.44 3.61
N ASP A 248 -14.24 4.56 2.29
CA ASP A 248 -15.07 3.62 1.54
C ASP A 248 -14.62 2.16 1.75
N TYR A 249 -15.59 1.23 1.69
CA TYR A 249 -15.37 -0.19 1.97
C TYR A 249 -14.27 -0.80 1.10
N ASN A 250 -14.19 -0.45 -0.19
CA ASN A 250 -13.20 -1.02 -1.09
C ASN A 250 -11.79 -0.54 -0.72
N SER A 251 -11.64 0.75 -0.40
CA SER A 251 -10.36 1.29 0.06
C SER A 251 -9.89 0.65 1.36
N ALA A 252 -10.77 0.56 2.36
CA ALA A 252 -10.45 -0.09 3.63
C ALA A 252 -10.05 -1.57 3.43
N ARG A 253 -10.84 -2.32 2.64
CA ARG A 253 -10.56 -3.73 2.31
C ARG A 253 -9.20 -3.91 1.63
N ASN A 254 -8.87 -3.04 0.69
CA ASN A 254 -7.63 -3.14 -0.08
C ASN A 254 -6.41 -2.90 0.80
N ILE A 255 -6.43 -1.85 1.61
CA ILE A 255 -5.35 -1.50 2.55
C ILE A 255 -5.18 -2.59 3.61
N LEU A 256 -6.29 -3.07 4.21
CA LEU A 256 -6.26 -4.07 5.27
C LEU A 256 -5.76 -5.45 4.80
N SER A 257 -6.00 -5.82 3.54
CA SER A 257 -5.72 -7.20 3.11
C SER A 257 -5.45 -7.38 1.62
N ALA A 258 -6.29 -6.83 0.73
CA ALA A 258 -6.23 -7.24 -0.69
C ALA A 258 -4.87 -6.96 -1.34
N ASN A 259 -4.25 -5.81 -1.03
CA ASN A 259 -2.94 -5.45 -1.57
C ASN A 259 -1.84 -6.40 -1.09
N SER A 260 -1.88 -6.83 0.17
CA SER A 260 -0.92 -7.79 0.70
C SER A 260 -1.08 -9.17 0.06
N ARG A 261 -2.32 -9.63 -0.14
CA ARG A 261 -2.59 -10.92 -0.79
C ARG A 261 -2.15 -10.90 -2.25
N GLU A 262 -2.38 -9.80 -2.95
CA GLU A 262 -1.88 -9.64 -4.31
C GLU A 262 -0.36 -9.61 -4.37
N LEU A 263 0.28 -8.77 -3.55
CA LEU A 263 1.71 -8.55 -3.63
C LEU A 263 2.51 -9.79 -3.21
N PHE A 264 2.12 -10.44 -2.12
CA PHE A 264 2.87 -11.52 -1.50
C PHE A 264 2.32 -12.92 -1.81
N LEU A 265 1.00 -13.08 -1.87
CA LEU A 265 0.35 -14.38 -2.16
C LEU A 265 0.00 -14.55 -3.64
N LYS A 266 0.24 -13.52 -4.47
CA LYS A 266 -0.04 -13.50 -5.92
C LYS A 266 -1.50 -13.78 -6.24
N GLU A 267 -2.39 -13.42 -5.33
CA GLU A 267 -3.83 -13.55 -5.55
C GLU A 267 -4.37 -12.38 -6.38
N GLN A 268 -5.41 -12.62 -7.17
CA GLN A 268 -6.06 -11.54 -7.90
C GLN A 268 -6.77 -10.59 -6.93
N ARG A 269 -6.54 -9.28 -7.08
CA ARG A 269 -7.29 -8.26 -6.34
C ARG A 269 -8.79 -8.38 -6.67
N PRO A 270 -9.68 -8.42 -5.66
CA PRO A 270 -11.11 -8.39 -5.92
C PRO A 270 -11.53 -7.10 -6.62
N PRO A 271 -12.61 -7.11 -7.41
CA PRO A 271 -13.17 -5.89 -7.98
C PRO A 271 -13.59 -4.89 -6.89
N TYR A 272 -13.70 -3.63 -7.28
CA TYR A 272 -14.28 -2.57 -6.49
C TYR A 272 -15.80 -2.61 -6.66
N ASP A 273 -16.50 -3.06 -5.61
CA ASP A 273 -17.95 -3.26 -5.67
C ASP A 273 -18.68 -2.11 -4.98
N TYR A 274 -19.63 -1.50 -5.68
CA TYR A 274 -20.41 -0.36 -5.19
C TYR A 274 -21.89 -0.70 -5.21
N SER A 275 -22.58 -0.44 -4.09
CA SER A 275 -24.02 -0.62 -3.97
C SER A 275 -24.75 0.67 -4.35
N ILE A 276 -25.57 0.60 -5.39
CA ILE A 276 -26.33 1.74 -5.93
C ILE A 276 -27.81 1.54 -5.64
N SER A 277 -28.41 2.50 -4.94
CA SER A 277 -29.87 2.53 -4.72
C SER A 277 -30.54 3.35 -5.82
N SER A 278 -31.43 2.73 -6.58
CA SER A 278 -32.25 3.40 -7.60
C SER A 278 -33.62 2.74 -7.72
N ASP A 279 -34.69 3.52 -7.82
CA ASP A 279 -36.07 3.02 -7.96
C ASP A 279 -36.50 2.02 -6.87
N GLY A 280 -36.08 2.26 -5.62
CA GLY A 280 -36.38 1.38 -4.50
C GLY A 280 -35.70 0.01 -4.55
N LYS A 281 -34.73 -0.17 -5.46
CA LYS A 281 -33.92 -1.38 -5.61
C LYS A 281 -32.44 -1.07 -5.39
N CYS A 282 -31.70 -2.06 -4.90
CA CYS A 282 -30.25 -2.01 -4.80
C CYS A 282 -29.62 -2.79 -5.95
N TYR A 283 -28.67 -2.16 -6.62
CA TYR A 283 -27.88 -2.72 -7.70
C TYR A 283 -26.41 -2.73 -7.29
N SER A 284 -25.62 -3.61 -7.91
CA SER A 284 -24.17 -3.62 -7.72
C SER A 284 -23.50 -3.25 -9.03
N ILE A 285 -22.61 -2.25 -8.98
CA ILE A 285 -21.67 -1.94 -10.05
C ILE A 285 -20.29 -2.37 -9.56
N SER A 286 -19.58 -3.14 -10.38
CA SER A 286 -18.23 -3.61 -10.06
C SER A 286 -17.21 -3.05 -11.04
N VAL A 287 -16.06 -2.57 -10.54
CA VAL A 287 -14.94 -2.10 -11.36
C VAL A 287 -13.72 -2.99 -11.10
N SER A 288 -13.17 -3.64 -12.11
CA SER A 288 -11.84 -4.25 -12.06
C SER A 288 -10.84 -3.30 -12.71
N SER A 289 -9.74 -2.98 -12.04
CA SER A 289 -8.75 -2.00 -12.52
C SER A 289 -7.35 -2.39 -12.06
N ASN A 290 -6.35 -2.05 -12.87
CA ASN A 290 -4.93 -2.10 -12.47
C ASN A 290 -4.49 -0.88 -11.63
N SER A 291 -5.37 0.11 -11.50
CA SER A 291 -5.20 1.32 -10.70
C SER A 291 -6.10 1.29 -9.46
N SER A 292 -5.87 2.19 -8.51
CA SER A 292 -6.87 2.45 -7.46
C SER A 292 -8.18 2.90 -8.10
N VAL A 293 -9.32 2.56 -7.49
CA VAL A 293 -10.65 3.09 -7.84
C VAL A 293 -11.28 3.65 -6.57
N SER A 294 -11.91 4.81 -6.66
CA SER A 294 -12.62 5.46 -5.55
C SER A 294 -13.75 6.35 -6.05
N GLY A 295 -14.62 6.76 -5.12
CA GLY A 295 -15.64 7.80 -5.37
C GLY A 295 -16.69 7.44 -6.43
N LEU A 296 -17.06 6.17 -6.60
CA LEU A 296 -18.06 5.80 -7.59
C LEU A 296 -19.43 6.36 -7.22
N ALA A 297 -20.04 7.08 -8.16
CA ALA A 297 -21.39 7.61 -8.08
C ALA A 297 -22.21 7.24 -9.31
N PHE A 298 -23.53 7.22 -9.14
CA PHE A 298 -24.50 7.04 -10.22
C PHE A 298 -25.50 8.19 -10.20
N ASP A 299 -25.59 8.93 -11.30
CA ASP A 299 -26.60 9.96 -11.53
C ASP A 299 -27.77 9.34 -12.29
N ARG A 300 -28.96 9.41 -11.69
CA ARG A 300 -30.18 8.82 -12.24
C ARG A 300 -30.74 9.61 -13.42
N ASP A 301 -30.60 10.93 -13.41
CA ASP A 301 -31.21 11.81 -14.40
C ASP A 301 -30.45 11.73 -15.72
N THR A 302 -29.12 11.69 -15.62
CA THR A 302 -28.22 11.56 -16.77
C THR A 302 -27.82 10.12 -17.09
N ARG A 303 -28.19 9.17 -16.20
CA ARG A 303 -27.77 7.76 -16.24
C ARG A 303 -26.25 7.58 -16.33
N ALA A 304 -25.51 8.50 -15.70
CA ALA A 304 -24.06 8.52 -15.73
C ALA A 304 -23.47 7.77 -14.53
N VAL A 305 -22.44 6.96 -14.76
CA VAL A 305 -21.58 6.40 -13.72
C VAL A 305 -20.27 7.17 -13.73
N THR A 306 -19.89 7.77 -12.59
CA THR A 306 -18.62 8.49 -12.45
C THR A 306 -17.78 7.84 -11.37
N PHE A 307 -16.45 7.85 -11.53
CA PHE A 307 -15.51 7.41 -10.50
C PHE A 307 -14.11 7.96 -10.78
N THR A 308 -13.24 7.92 -9.78
CA THR A 308 -11.82 8.28 -9.93
C THR A 308 -10.97 7.02 -10.02
N VAL A 309 -9.96 7.07 -10.88
CA VAL A 309 -8.87 6.09 -10.93
C VAL A 309 -7.55 6.78 -10.63
N ALA A 310 -6.65 6.09 -9.93
CA ALA A 310 -5.32 6.62 -9.65
C ALA A 310 -4.22 5.58 -9.90
N GLY A 311 -3.33 5.94 -10.82
CA GLY A 311 -2.08 5.25 -11.11
C GLY A 311 -0.95 6.25 -11.35
N SER A 312 0.24 5.77 -11.66
CA SER A 312 1.40 6.63 -11.88
C SER A 312 1.43 7.19 -13.30
N ILE A 313 1.93 8.42 -13.46
CA ILE A 313 2.11 9.08 -14.76
C ILE A 313 3.09 8.26 -15.61
N GLY A 314 2.85 8.20 -16.92
CA GLY A 314 3.68 7.44 -17.85
C GLY A 314 3.38 5.94 -17.91
N THR A 315 2.38 5.47 -17.17
CA THR A 315 1.83 4.10 -17.29
C THR A 315 0.53 4.07 -18.08
N THR A 316 0.09 2.87 -18.46
CA THR A 316 -1.24 2.62 -19.04
C THR A 316 -2.15 2.03 -17.97
N GLY A 317 -3.21 2.77 -17.64
CA GLY A 317 -4.30 2.28 -16.81
C GLY A 317 -5.35 1.56 -17.62
N SER A 318 -6.05 0.62 -17.00
CA SER A 318 -7.18 -0.10 -17.59
C SER A 318 -8.28 -0.30 -16.57
N ALA A 319 -9.54 -0.26 -17.02
CA ALA A 319 -10.70 -0.54 -16.19
C ALA A 319 -11.75 -1.34 -16.96
N THR A 320 -12.33 -2.33 -16.28
CA THR A 320 -13.48 -3.10 -16.74
C THR A 320 -14.63 -2.91 -15.75
N ILE A 321 -15.72 -2.33 -16.22
CA ILE A 321 -16.89 -1.97 -15.44
C ILE A 321 -18.01 -2.93 -15.79
N THR A 322 -18.64 -3.55 -14.79
CA THR A 322 -19.82 -4.41 -14.98
C THR A 322 -21.03 -3.74 -14.36
N ILE A 323 -22.06 -3.50 -15.18
CA ILE A 323 -23.27 -2.77 -14.82
C ILE A 323 -24.49 -3.68 -15.09
N PRO A 324 -25.45 -3.80 -14.15
CA PRO A 324 -26.69 -4.54 -14.40
C PRO A 324 -27.51 -3.86 -15.49
N THR A 325 -27.98 -4.64 -16.48
CA THR A 325 -28.81 -4.06 -17.57
C THR A 325 -30.13 -3.50 -17.04
N THR A 326 -30.60 -3.95 -15.89
CA THR A 326 -31.82 -3.38 -15.28
C THR A 326 -31.61 -1.99 -14.69
N LEU A 327 -30.35 -1.57 -14.45
CA LEU A 327 -30.02 -0.25 -13.95
C LEU A 327 -29.74 0.73 -15.09
N VAL A 328 -28.86 0.34 -16.02
CA VAL A 328 -28.50 1.15 -17.19
C VAL A 328 -28.53 0.26 -18.44
N ARG A 329 -29.14 0.77 -19.51
CA ARG A 329 -29.22 0.16 -20.84
C ARG A 329 -28.97 1.22 -21.90
N GLY A 330 -28.60 0.74 -23.08
CA GLY A 330 -28.43 1.56 -24.27
C GLY A 330 -27.00 1.54 -24.79
N ASN A 331 -26.67 2.53 -25.61
CA ASN A 331 -25.33 2.66 -26.16
C ASN A 331 -24.45 3.42 -25.16
N PHE A 332 -23.37 2.79 -24.72
CA PHE A 332 -22.45 3.41 -23.78
C PHE A 332 -21.43 4.31 -24.48
N THR A 333 -21.06 5.39 -23.79
CA THR A 333 -19.92 6.24 -24.11
C THR A 333 -19.07 6.41 -22.87
N ALA A 334 -17.77 6.59 -23.04
CA ALA A 334 -16.85 6.85 -21.93
C ALA A 334 -16.04 8.12 -22.17
N GLN A 335 -15.79 8.83 -21.09
CA GLN A 335 -14.89 9.97 -21.04
C GLN A 335 -13.83 9.77 -19.95
N VAL A 336 -12.62 10.20 -20.24
CA VAL A 336 -11.51 10.33 -19.29
C VAL A 336 -11.17 11.81 -19.21
N ASP A 337 -11.29 12.42 -18.04
CA ASP A 337 -11.09 13.86 -17.83
C ASP A 337 -11.92 14.72 -18.80
N GLY A 338 -13.15 14.29 -19.10
CA GLY A 338 -14.07 14.96 -20.03
C GLY A 338 -13.77 14.71 -21.53
N GLN A 339 -12.73 13.95 -21.87
CA GLN A 339 -12.39 13.60 -23.25
C GLN A 339 -12.89 12.21 -23.61
N SER A 340 -13.60 12.08 -24.73
CA SER A 340 -14.12 10.80 -25.19
C SER A 340 -13.01 9.78 -25.46
N VAL A 341 -13.19 8.55 -25.00
CA VAL A 341 -12.28 7.42 -25.25
C VAL A 341 -13.00 6.25 -25.91
N GLN A 342 -12.22 5.38 -26.54
CA GLN A 342 -12.75 4.14 -27.09
C GLN A 342 -13.08 3.15 -25.98
N ILE A 343 -14.16 2.40 -26.17
CA ILE A 343 -14.59 1.35 -25.26
C ILE A 343 -14.80 0.04 -26.01
N LYS A 344 -14.61 -1.06 -25.29
CA LYS A 344 -15.10 -2.38 -25.70
C LYS A 344 -16.29 -2.76 -24.84
N GLU A 345 -17.44 -2.92 -25.47
CA GLU A 345 -18.68 -3.32 -24.81
C GLU A 345 -19.02 -4.79 -25.07
N MET A 346 -19.47 -5.50 -24.04
CA MET A 346 -20.06 -6.84 -24.14
C MET A 346 -21.30 -6.91 -23.26
N SER A 347 -22.44 -7.23 -23.84
CA SER A 347 -23.73 -7.23 -23.14
C SER A 347 -24.39 -8.61 -23.18
N ASN A 348 -25.04 -9.00 -22.08
CA ASN A 348 -25.92 -10.16 -21.99
C ASN A 348 -27.25 -9.77 -21.31
N ALA A 349 -28.13 -10.74 -21.03
CA ALA A 349 -29.44 -10.44 -20.45
C ALA A 349 -29.36 -9.75 -19.07
N ALA A 350 -28.34 -10.05 -18.27
CA ALA A 350 -28.20 -9.58 -16.89
C ALA A 350 -27.26 -8.37 -16.75
N TYR A 351 -26.15 -8.34 -17.51
CA TYR A 351 -25.10 -7.34 -17.34
C TYR A 351 -24.55 -6.82 -18.68
N THR A 352 -24.05 -5.58 -18.63
CA THR A 352 -23.18 -4.98 -19.63
C THR A 352 -21.79 -4.80 -19.02
N THR A 353 -20.76 -5.25 -19.73
CA THR A 353 -19.35 -5.09 -19.39
C THR A 353 -18.71 -4.09 -20.33
N ILE A 354 -18.07 -3.06 -19.79
CA ILE A 354 -17.42 -1.98 -20.54
C ILE A 354 -15.95 -1.96 -20.15
N SER A 355 -15.06 -2.10 -21.12
CA SER A 355 -13.61 -2.01 -20.88
C SER A 355 -13.03 -0.80 -21.60
N LEU A 356 -12.14 -0.07 -20.91
CA LEU A 356 -11.40 1.07 -21.46
C LEU A 356 -9.96 1.10 -20.94
N GLU A 357 -9.11 1.79 -21.69
CA GLU A 357 -7.73 2.13 -21.29
C GLU A 357 -7.60 3.64 -21.17
N TYR A 358 -6.66 4.08 -20.32
CA TYR A 358 -6.40 5.50 -20.06
C TYR A 358 -4.92 5.71 -19.72
N ALA A 359 -4.44 6.94 -19.93
CA ALA A 359 -3.12 7.32 -19.46
C ALA A 359 -3.10 7.39 -17.93
N GLY A 360 -2.03 6.88 -17.33
CA GLY A 360 -1.82 6.92 -15.88
C GLY A 360 -1.80 8.34 -15.31
N GLY A 361 -1.90 8.42 -13.99
CA GLY A 361 -2.23 9.62 -13.23
C GLY A 361 -3.53 9.45 -12.46
N ILE A 362 -4.00 10.54 -11.84
CA ILE A 362 -5.33 10.61 -11.22
C ILE A 362 -6.31 11.08 -12.31
N ARG A 363 -7.30 10.26 -12.64
CA ARG A 363 -8.25 10.51 -13.75
C ARG A 363 -9.69 10.41 -13.27
N ALA A 364 -10.53 11.28 -13.80
CA ALA A 364 -11.98 11.16 -13.67
C ALA A 364 -12.53 10.34 -14.84
N ILE A 365 -13.26 9.27 -14.54
CA ILE A 365 -13.95 8.44 -15.53
C ILE A 365 -15.44 8.75 -15.46
N THR A 366 -16.05 8.98 -16.62
CA THR A 366 -17.50 9.13 -16.78
C THR A 366 -18.00 8.16 -17.83
N LEU A 367 -18.92 7.27 -17.47
CA LEU A 367 -19.68 6.44 -18.40
C LEU A 367 -21.08 7.01 -18.53
N GLY A 368 -21.49 7.34 -19.74
CA GLY A 368 -22.86 7.75 -20.06
C GLY A 368 -23.55 6.71 -20.92
N ALA A 369 -24.87 6.57 -20.78
CA ALA A 369 -25.68 5.71 -21.64
C ALA A 369 -26.80 6.52 -22.30
N THR A 370 -26.99 6.32 -23.61
CA THR A 370 -28.10 6.90 -24.35
C THR A 370 -29.10 5.82 -24.74
N ASP A 371 -30.40 6.15 -24.71
CA ASP A 371 -31.44 5.21 -25.12
C ASP A 371 -31.22 4.77 -26.57
N THR A 372 -31.28 3.46 -26.82
CA THR A 372 -31.50 2.93 -28.16
C THR A 372 -32.94 3.25 -28.52
N GLY A 373 -33.14 4.22 -29.42
CA GLY A 373 -34.47 4.65 -29.87
C GLY A 373 -35.33 3.55 -30.48
#